data_AF-A0A8X7WD24-F1
#
_entry.id   AF-A0A8X7WD24-F1
#
_cell.length_a   1.000
_cell.length_b   1.000
_cell.length_c   1.000
_cell.angle_alpha   90.00
_cell.angle_beta   90.00
_cell.angle_gamma   90.00
#
_symmetry.space_group_name_H-M   'P 1'
#
loop_
_entity.id
_entity.type
_entity.pdbx_description
1 polymer ?
#
loop_
_entity_poly.entity_id
_entity_poly.type
_entity_poly.pdbx_seq_one_letter_code
_entity_poly.pdbx_strand_id
1 'polypeptide(L)'
;MAKNSKQNMSVLLTKLGDRDTFAMAARELDSMARQIDPTASGNHLQSFISVILSADAGDKPAVRKHCIHLLAVLSLSLPPNSLSPFLPKILSRVARRLRDPDSSVRSACVAAVSAISSRTTKPPFGTAFVKPLAEALFTEQEVNAQIGAAMCLAAAIDAAEDPVIDFVGDVSRERVNKGGKDKWKKQRHLDANVSHMKPNSLLKLHFPIKRLWSPFSPQYSLV
;
A
#
# COMPACT_ATOMS: atom_id res chain seq x y z
N MET A 1 -33.24 5.11 5.13
CA MET A 1 -32.96 4.01 4.18
C MET A 1 -31.49 3.53 4.15
N ALA A 2 -30.63 3.88 5.12
CA ALA A 2 -29.19 3.52 5.10
C ALA A 2 -28.85 2.11 5.63
N LYS A 3 -29.74 1.45 6.38
CA LYS A 3 -29.48 0.10 6.94
C LYS A 3 -29.41 -0.99 5.86
N ASN A 4 -30.18 -0.84 4.78
CA ASN A 4 -30.28 -1.82 3.70
C ASN A 4 -28.97 -1.95 2.89
N SER A 5 -28.27 -0.84 2.61
CA SER A 5 -27.03 -0.87 1.82
C SER A 5 -25.90 -1.58 2.57
N LYS A 6 -25.74 -1.32 3.88
CA LYS A 6 -24.72 -2.00 4.70
C LYS A 6 -24.96 -3.50 4.78
N GLN A 7 -26.20 -3.92 5.00
CA GLN A 7 -26.56 -5.35 5.04
C GLN A 7 -26.31 -6.02 3.69
N ASN A 8 -26.69 -5.39 2.57
CA ASN A 8 -26.44 -5.91 1.23
C ASN A 8 -24.93 -6.08 0.95
N MET A 9 -24.10 -5.09 1.33
CA MET A 9 -22.65 -5.19 1.20
C MET A 9 -22.07 -6.34 2.04
N SER A 10 -22.55 -6.52 3.28
CA SER A 10 -22.11 -7.64 4.12
C SER A 10 -22.50 -9.00 3.52
N VAL A 11 -23.70 -9.12 2.93
CA VAL A 11 -24.12 -10.34 2.22
C VAL A 11 -23.20 -10.61 1.02
N LEU A 12 -22.84 -9.58 0.26
CA LEU A 12 -21.93 -9.73 -0.88
C LEU A 12 -20.51 -10.09 -0.46
N LEU A 13 -20.02 -9.59 0.68
CA LEU A 13 -18.75 -10.05 1.25
C LEU A 13 -18.79 -11.54 1.62
N THR A 14 -19.89 -12.04 2.17
CA THR A 14 -20.06 -13.48 2.42
C THR A 14 -20.02 -14.26 1.10
N LYS A 15 -20.72 -13.78 0.07
CA LYS A 15 -20.71 -14.39 -1.27
C LYS A 15 -19.34 -14.37 -1.95
N LEU A 16 -18.50 -13.35 -1.71
CA LEU A 16 -17.09 -13.38 -2.16
C LEU A 16 -16.30 -14.55 -1.54
N GLY A 17 -16.76 -15.11 -0.42
CA GLY A 17 -16.18 -16.32 0.14
C GLY A 17 -16.41 -17.55 -0.74
N ASP A 18 -17.46 -17.60 -1.55
CA ASP A 18 -17.82 -18.81 -2.29
C ASP A 18 -17.38 -18.73 -3.74
N ARG A 19 -16.72 -19.79 -4.22
CA ARG A 19 -16.14 -19.83 -5.57
C ARG A 19 -17.18 -19.56 -6.65
N ASP A 20 -18.36 -20.15 -6.50
CA ASP A 20 -19.42 -20.08 -7.51
C ASP A 20 -20.14 -18.72 -7.51
N THR A 21 -20.05 -17.96 -6.41
CA THR A 21 -20.70 -16.64 -6.30
C THR A 21 -19.71 -15.47 -6.29
N PHE A 22 -18.40 -15.75 -6.27
CA PHE A 22 -17.33 -14.74 -6.26
C PHE A 22 -17.47 -13.73 -7.40
N ALA A 23 -17.59 -14.21 -8.64
CA ALA A 23 -17.58 -13.33 -9.81
C ALA A 23 -18.77 -12.36 -9.83
N MET A 24 -19.95 -12.85 -9.45
CA MET A 24 -21.15 -12.02 -9.31
C MET A 24 -20.98 -11.00 -8.19
N ALA A 25 -20.57 -11.45 -6.99
CA ALA A 25 -20.41 -10.58 -5.84
C ALA A 25 -19.35 -9.49 -6.06
N ALA A 26 -18.23 -9.84 -6.69
CA ALA A 26 -17.17 -8.90 -7.06
C ALA A 26 -17.69 -7.82 -8.01
N ARG A 27 -18.40 -8.21 -9.08
CA ARG A 27 -18.96 -7.27 -10.06
C ARG A 27 -19.97 -6.32 -9.44
N GLU A 28 -20.82 -6.81 -8.55
CA GLU A 28 -21.80 -5.97 -7.83
C GLU A 28 -21.11 -4.99 -6.88
N LEU A 29 -20.10 -5.45 -6.12
CA LEU A 29 -19.31 -4.59 -5.23
C LEU A 29 -18.54 -3.52 -6.00
N ASP A 30 -17.93 -3.87 -7.13
CA ASP A 30 -17.26 -2.90 -8.00
C ASP A 30 -18.25 -1.88 -8.59
N SER A 31 -19.45 -2.31 -8.98
CA SER A 31 -20.51 -1.40 -9.46
C SER A 31 -20.94 -0.43 -8.36
N MET A 32 -21.16 -0.93 -7.14
CA MET A 32 -21.50 -0.09 -6.01
C MET A 32 -20.39 0.90 -5.67
N ALA A 33 -19.12 0.46 -5.68
CA ALA A 33 -17.96 1.33 -5.42
C ALA A 33 -17.87 2.50 -6.42
N ARG A 34 -18.19 2.25 -7.69
CA ARG A 34 -18.21 3.28 -8.75
C ARG A 34 -19.38 4.25 -8.66
N GLN A 35 -20.48 3.84 -8.05
CA GLN A 35 -21.72 4.62 -7.94
C GLN A 35 -21.85 5.36 -6.60
N ILE A 36 -20.82 5.31 -5.74
CA ILE A 36 -20.84 6.05 -4.48
C ILE A 36 -20.77 7.54 -4.79
N ASP A 37 -21.85 8.24 -4.47
CA ASP A 37 -21.87 9.70 -4.43
C ASP A 37 -21.34 10.19 -3.06
N PRO A 38 -20.18 10.87 -3.01
CA PRO A 38 -19.62 11.41 -1.78
C PRO A 38 -20.34 12.68 -1.29
N THR A 39 -21.17 13.31 -2.14
CA THR A 39 -21.93 14.54 -1.81
C THR A 39 -23.33 14.26 -1.30
N ALA A 40 -23.82 13.04 -1.51
CA ALA A 40 -25.10 12.60 -0.96
C ALA A 40 -25.06 12.64 0.58
N SER A 41 -26.12 13.18 1.20
CA SER A 41 -26.27 13.36 2.65
C SER A 41 -26.21 12.05 3.48
N GLY A 42 -25.98 10.89 2.86
CA GLY A 42 -25.88 9.60 3.53
C GLY A 42 -24.44 9.19 3.77
N ASN A 43 -24.17 8.54 4.91
CA ASN A 43 -22.88 7.96 5.29
C ASN A 43 -22.53 6.69 4.46
N HIS A 44 -22.79 6.69 3.16
CA HIS A 44 -22.60 5.55 2.26
C HIS A 44 -21.13 5.20 2.10
N LEU A 45 -20.27 6.19 1.83
CA LEU A 45 -18.82 6.01 1.73
C LEU A 45 -18.24 5.44 3.03
N GLN A 46 -18.58 6.03 4.17
CA GLN A 46 -18.13 5.56 5.48
C GLN A 46 -18.60 4.13 5.78
N SER A 47 -19.83 3.78 5.42
CA SER A 47 -20.36 2.43 5.59
C SER A 47 -19.64 1.42 4.70
N PHE A 48 -19.37 1.79 3.44
CA PHE A 48 -18.67 0.97 2.45
C PHE A 48 -17.22 0.70 2.90
N ILE A 49 -16.49 1.74 3.31
CA ILE A 49 -15.14 1.61 3.87
C ILE A 49 -15.15 0.75 5.13
N SER A 50 -16.12 0.96 6.04
CA SER A 50 -16.22 0.16 7.27
C SER A 50 -16.39 -1.34 6.99
N VAL A 51 -17.21 -1.70 6.00
CA VAL A 51 -17.45 -3.09 5.58
C VAL A 51 -16.22 -3.69 4.91
N ILE A 52 -15.56 -2.96 4.00
CA ILE A 52 -14.32 -3.44 3.37
C ILE A 52 -13.22 -3.69 4.41
N LEU A 53 -13.06 -2.76 5.36
CA LEU A 53 -12.03 -2.85 6.39
C LEU A 53 -12.37 -3.83 7.52
N SER A 54 -13.59 -4.40 7.55
CA SER A 54 -13.95 -5.44 8.52
C SER A 54 -13.43 -6.83 8.16
N ALA A 55 -12.99 -7.04 6.91
CA ALA A 55 -12.37 -8.30 6.51
C ALA A 55 -11.11 -8.58 7.36
N ASP A 56 -11.06 -9.77 7.97
CA ASP A 56 -10.00 -10.18 8.87
C ASP A 56 -9.04 -11.18 8.21
N ALA A 57 -8.01 -11.63 8.94
CA ALA A 57 -7.02 -12.56 8.42
C ALA A 57 -7.59 -13.98 8.26
N GLY A 58 -8.67 -14.32 8.97
CA GLY A 58 -9.38 -15.60 8.84
C GLY A 58 -10.21 -15.75 7.57
N ASP A 59 -10.54 -14.66 6.86
CA ASP A 59 -11.29 -14.73 5.60
C ASP A 59 -10.47 -15.41 4.49
N LYS A 60 -11.10 -15.92 3.44
CA LYS A 60 -10.37 -16.51 2.30
C LYS A 60 -9.48 -15.45 1.59
N PRO A 61 -8.31 -15.82 1.06
CA PRO A 61 -7.38 -14.87 0.43
C PRO A 61 -8.02 -14.07 -0.71
N ALA A 62 -8.93 -14.68 -1.48
CA ALA A 62 -9.69 -14.01 -2.54
C ALA A 62 -10.54 -12.84 -2.01
N VAL A 63 -11.19 -12.99 -0.85
CA VAL A 63 -11.97 -11.93 -0.19
C VAL A 63 -11.05 -10.79 0.22
N ARG A 64 -9.96 -11.12 0.92
CA ARG A 64 -8.98 -10.12 1.42
C ARG A 64 -8.38 -9.32 0.27
N LYS A 65 -7.99 -10.00 -0.82
CA LYS A 65 -7.50 -9.37 -2.05
C LYS A 65 -8.53 -8.43 -2.65
N HIS A 66 -9.78 -8.88 -2.78
CA HIS A 66 -10.83 -8.07 -3.41
C HIS A 66 -11.22 -6.86 -2.54
N CYS A 67 -11.26 -7.00 -1.20
CA CYS A 67 -11.43 -5.87 -0.29
C CYS A 67 -10.36 -4.80 -0.49
N ILE A 68 -9.09 -5.19 -0.65
CA ILE A 68 -8.00 -4.23 -0.95
C ILE A 68 -8.16 -3.63 -2.35
N HIS A 69 -8.58 -4.42 -3.34
CA HIS A 69 -8.87 -3.92 -4.69
C HIS A 69 -9.96 -2.84 -4.68
N LEU A 70 -11.04 -3.02 -3.91
CA LEU A 70 -12.11 -2.05 -3.80
C LEU A 70 -11.62 -0.70 -3.27
N LEU A 71 -10.58 -0.64 -2.42
CA LEU A 71 -9.98 0.63 -2.01
C LEU A 71 -9.37 1.39 -3.19
N ALA A 72 -8.72 0.68 -4.13
CA ALA A 72 -8.20 1.26 -5.34
C ALA A 72 -9.34 1.78 -6.24
N VAL A 73 -10.40 0.98 -6.42
CA VAL A 73 -11.59 1.34 -7.22
C VAL A 73 -12.26 2.58 -6.64
N LEU A 74 -12.43 2.65 -5.31
CA LEU A 74 -12.98 3.83 -4.64
C LEU A 74 -12.14 5.08 -4.92
N SER A 75 -10.82 4.99 -4.79
CA SER A 75 -9.94 6.12 -5.06
C SER A 75 -10.12 6.63 -6.49
N LEU A 76 -10.09 5.72 -7.46
CA LEU A 76 -10.21 6.05 -8.88
C LEU A 76 -11.60 6.52 -9.29
N SER A 77 -12.65 6.14 -8.58
CA SER A 77 -14.03 6.51 -8.92
C SER A 77 -14.48 7.81 -8.25
N LEU A 78 -13.97 8.10 -7.05
CA LEU A 78 -14.36 9.28 -6.29
C LEU A 78 -13.62 10.54 -6.78
N PRO A 79 -14.12 11.74 -6.46
CA PRO A 79 -13.36 12.99 -6.62
C PRO A 79 -12.05 12.96 -5.81
N PRO A 80 -11.00 13.69 -6.23
CA PRO A 80 -9.75 13.77 -5.49
C PRO A 80 -9.96 14.19 -4.03
N ASN A 81 -9.12 13.70 -3.13
CA ASN A 81 -9.19 13.97 -1.67
C ASN A 81 -10.45 13.47 -0.93
N SER A 82 -11.36 12.73 -1.59
CA SER A 82 -12.55 12.17 -0.92
C SER A 82 -12.19 11.11 0.14
N LEU A 83 -11.06 10.41 -0.04
CA LEU A 83 -10.59 9.37 0.88
C LEU A 83 -9.70 9.90 2.00
N SER A 84 -9.26 11.15 1.93
CA SER A 84 -8.36 11.80 2.89
C SER A 84 -8.74 11.60 4.37
N PRO A 85 -10.02 11.76 4.80
CA PRO A 85 -10.39 11.55 6.20
C PRO A 85 -10.29 10.08 6.65
N PHE A 86 -10.30 9.14 5.71
CA PHE A 86 -10.23 7.70 5.98
C PHE A 86 -8.81 7.13 5.82
N LEU A 87 -7.87 7.90 5.28
CA LEU A 87 -6.49 7.46 5.00
C LEU A 87 -5.79 6.83 6.20
N PRO A 88 -5.80 7.41 7.41
CA PRO A 88 -5.08 6.80 8.55
C PRO A 88 -5.57 5.38 8.84
N LYS A 89 -6.89 5.16 8.73
CA LYS A 89 -7.52 3.86 8.97
C LYS A 89 -7.25 2.89 7.82
N ILE A 90 -7.27 3.37 6.59
CA ILE A 90 -6.96 2.58 5.39
C ILE A 90 -5.49 2.13 5.43
N LEU A 91 -4.55 3.05 5.63
CA LEU A 91 -3.12 2.75 5.64
C LEU A 91 -2.73 1.83 6.81
N SER A 92 -3.32 1.99 7.98
CA SER A 92 -3.14 1.04 9.10
C SER A 92 -3.57 -0.39 8.71
N ARG A 93 -4.70 -0.52 8.01
CA ARG A 93 -5.19 -1.81 7.52
C ARG A 93 -4.32 -2.38 6.40
N VAL A 94 -3.85 -1.55 5.49
CA VAL A 94 -2.88 -1.93 4.45
C VAL A 94 -1.58 -2.43 5.08
N ALA A 95 -1.01 -1.70 6.05
CA ALA A 95 0.20 -2.12 6.75
C ALA A 95 0.05 -3.50 7.41
N ARG A 96 -1.10 -3.75 8.06
CA ARG A 96 -1.42 -5.09 8.61
C ARG A 96 -1.51 -6.16 7.52
N ARG A 97 -1.95 -5.83 6.31
CA ARG A 97 -2.07 -6.75 5.15
C ARG A 97 -0.75 -6.98 4.42
N LEU A 98 0.29 -6.19 4.68
CA LEU A 98 1.64 -6.50 4.18
C LEU A 98 2.22 -7.77 4.83
N ARG A 99 1.72 -8.17 6.00
CA ARG A 99 2.04 -9.45 6.66
C ARG A 99 1.17 -10.62 6.20
N ASP A 100 0.32 -10.42 5.20
CA ASP A 100 -0.56 -11.49 4.71
C ASP A 100 0.28 -12.63 4.11
N PRO A 101 -0.02 -13.91 4.42
CA PRO A 101 0.72 -15.04 3.86
C PRO A 101 0.62 -15.09 2.33
N ASP A 102 -0.50 -14.62 1.76
CA ASP A 102 -0.74 -14.63 0.33
C ASP A 102 -0.05 -13.43 -0.36
N SER A 103 0.85 -13.73 -1.31
CA SER A 103 1.60 -12.71 -2.05
C SER A 103 0.74 -11.85 -2.96
N SER A 104 -0.41 -12.37 -3.42
CA SER A 104 -1.33 -11.62 -4.26
C SER A 104 -2.09 -10.55 -3.46
N VAL A 105 -2.36 -10.80 -2.17
CA VAL A 105 -2.89 -9.79 -1.24
C VAL A 105 -1.85 -8.69 -1.00
N ARG A 106 -0.58 -9.05 -0.76
CA ARG A 106 0.51 -8.05 -0.62
C ARG A 106 0.67 -7.20 -1.88
N SER A 107 0.60 -7.82 -3.06
CA SER A 107 0.68 -7.09 -4.33
C SER A 107 -0.51 -6.16 -4.56
N ALA A 108 -1.73 -6.59 -4.17
CA ALA A 108 -2.92 -5.73 -4.22
C ALA A 108 -2.78 -4.50 -3.32
N CYS A 109 -2.09 -4.60 -2.18
CA CYS A 109 -1.80 -3.46 -1.31
C CYS A 109 -0.96 -2.39 -2.02
N VAL A 110 0.05 -2.79 -2.80
CA VAL A 110 0.88 -1.87 -3.58
C VAL A 110 0.03 -1.12 -4.62
N ALA A 111 -0.80 -1.84 -5.37
CA ALA A 111 -1.70 -1.24 -6.35
C ALA A 111 -2.71 -0.27 -5.71
N ALA A 112 -3.28 -0.64 -4.56
CA ALA A 112 -4.20 0.21 -3.83
C ALA A 112 -3.52 1.49 -3.33
N VAL A 113 -2.32 1.40 -2.74
CA VAL A 113 -1.57 2.57 -2.28
C VAL A 113 -1.27 3.53 -3.43
N SER A 114 -0.81 3.01 -4.58
CA SER A 114 -0.55 3.80 -5.79
C SER A 114 -1.80 4.54 -6.29
N ALA A 115 -2.94 3.84 -6.39
CA ALA A 115 -4.21 4.44 -6.79
C ALA A 115 -4.70 5.50 -5.80
N ILE A 116 -4.43 5.34 -4.51
CA ILE A 116 -4.82 6.29 -3.47
C ILE A 116 -3.90 7.52 -3.46
N SER A 117 -2.58 7.33 -3.59
CA SER A 117 -1.63 8.43 -3.59
C SER A 117 -1.78 9.34 -4.81
N SER A 118 -2.05 8.78 -6.00
CA SER A 118 -2.27 9.57 -7.22
C SER A 118 -3.44 10.54 -7.13
N ARG A 119 -4.38 10.31 -6.21
CA ARG A 119 -5.61 11.11 -6.10
C ARG A 119 -5.73 11.85 -4.77
N THR A 120 -4.71 11.76 -3.93
CA THR A 120 -4.64 12.42 -2.63
C THR A 120 -3.55 13.50 -2.69
N THR A 121 -3.97 14.75 -2.81
CA THR A 121 -3.09 15.92 -2.76
C THR A 121 -3.14 16.63 -1.41
N LYS A 122 -4.14 16.31 -0.57
CA LYS A 122 -4.33 16.85 0.79
C LYS A 122 -4.77 15.71 1.71
N PRO A 123 -4.14 15.47 2.88
CA PRO A 123 -3.04 16.20 3.52
C PRO A 123 -1.68 16.04 2.80
N PRO A 124 -0.63 16.78 3.21
CA PRO A 124 0.69 16.73 2.57
C PRO A 124 1.21 15.30 2.43
N PHE A 125 1.75 14.97 1.25
CA PHE A 125 2.17 13.61 0.91
C PHE A 125 3.12 12.97 1.94
N GLY A 126 4.06 13.76 2.47
CA GLY A 126 5.02 13.32 3.49
C GLY A 126 4.36 12.82 4.77
N THR A 127 3.33 13.50 5.26
CA THR A 127 2.62 13.11 6.48
C THR A 127 1.56 12.03 6.19
N ALA A 128 0.95 12.08 5.02
CA ALA A 128 -0.11 11.17 4.61
C ALA A 128 0.38 9.76 4.27
N PHE A 129 1.49 9.64 3.53
CA PHE A 129 1.98 8.36 3.00
C PHE A 129 3.39 8.03 3.47
N VAL A 130 4.34 8.96 3.34
CA VAL A 130 5.76 8.67 3.61
C VAL A 130 5.95 8.26 5.07
N LYS A 131 5.45 9.04 6.02
CA LYS A 131 5.58 8.74 7.44
C LYS A 131 5.03 7.35 7.82
N PRO A 132 3.74 7.02 7.58
CA PRO A 132 3.20 5.71 7.98
C PRO A 132 3.82 4.53 7.22
N LEU A 133 4.16 4.68 5.93
CA LEU A 133 4.78 3.61 5.15
C LEU A 133 6.26 3.40 5.51
N ALA A 134 7.00 4.47 5.80
CA ALA A 134 8.36 4.38 6.32
C ALA A 134 8.39 3.78 7.73
N GLU A 135 7.46 4.18 8.61
CA GLU A 135 7.31 3.56 9.93
C GLU A 135 7.03 2.07 9.82
N ALA A 136 6.12 1.64 8.94
CA ALA A 136 5.89 0.22 8.65
C ALA A 136 7.20 -0.44 8.18
N LEU A 137 7.85 0.10 7.14
CA LEU A 137 9.10 -0.44 6.58
C LEU A 137 10.20 -0.66 7.64
N PHE A 138 10.36 0.27 8.59
CA PHE A 138 11.41 0.20 9.60
C PHE A 138 11.04 -0.58 10.86
N THR A 139 9.75 -0.79 11.12
CA THR A 139 9.29 -1.53 12.30
C THR A 139 9.04 -3.01 11.99
N GLU A 140 8.74 -3.34 10.74
CA GLU A 140 8.55 -4.72 10.30
C GLU A 140 9.78 -5.60 10.56
N GLN A 141 9.55 -6.76 11.16
CA GLN A 141 10.56 -7.81 11.35
C GLN A 141 10.49 -8.88 10.26
N GLU A 142 9.31 -9.05 9.65
CA GLU A 142 9.09 -10.02 8.58
C GLU A 142 9.56 -9.48 7.23
N VAL A 143 10.50 -10.18 6.59
CA VAL A 143 11.13 -9.75 5.32
C VAL A 143 10.08 -9.51 4.24
N ASN A 144 9.06 -10.37 4.13
CA ASN A 144 7.99 -10.22 3.14
C ASN A 144 7.14 -8.96 3.37
N ALA A 145 6.87 -8.61 4.63
CA ALA A 145 6.12 -7.42 5.00
C ALA A 145 6.96 -6.16 4.81
N GLN A 146 8.26 -6.24 5.14
CA GLN A 146 9.23 -5.18 4.90
C GLN A 146 9.37 -4.86 3.41
N ILE A 147 9.53 -5.88 2.56
CA ILE A 147 9.55 -5.73 1.10
C ILE A 147 8.23 -5.11 0.60
N GLY A 148 7.08 -5.58 1.11
CA GLY A 148 5.77 -5.02 0.77
C GLY A 148 5.65 -3.54 1.15
N ALA A 149 6.15 -3.14 2.31
CA ALA A 149 6.14 -1.75 2.76
C ALA A 149 7.04 -0.86 1.88
N ALA A 150 8.22 -1.37 1.49
CA ALA A 150 9.11 -0.70 0.56
C ALA A 150 8.43 -0.50 -0.81
N MET A 151 7.76 -1.52 -1.34
CA MET A 151 7.03 -1.43 -2.60
C MET A 151 5.86 -0.46 -2.51
N CYS A 152 5.08 -0.47 -1.42
CA CYS A 152 4.01 0.50 -1.20
C CYS A 152 4.55 1.93 -1.14
N LEU A 153 5.65 2.17 -0.44
CA LEU A 153 6.29 3.49 -0.37
C LEU A 153 6.78 3.95 -1.75
N ALA A 154 7.46 3.07 -2.48
CA ALA A 154 7.92 3.37 -3.83
C ALA A 154 6.76 3.68 -4.78
N ALA A 155 5.70 2.86 -4.75
CA ALA A 155 4.51 3.06 -5.57
C ALA A 155 3.72 4.32 -5.19
N ALA A 156 3.74 4.71 -3.91
CA ALA A 156 3.15 5.97 -3.47
C ALA A 156 3.90 7.17 -4.06
N ILE A 157 5.23 7.15 -4.01
CA ILE A 157 6.11 8.23 -4.51
C ILE A 157 6.00 8.34 -6.03
N ASP A 158 6.03 7.21 -6.74
CA ASP A 158 5.93 7.17 -8.21
C ASP A 158 4.58 7.70 -8.72
N ALA A 159 3.52 7.48 -7.95
CA ALA A 159 2.18 7.95 -8.26
C ALA A 159 1.88 9.37 -7.74
N ALA A 160 2.77 10.01 -6.98
CA ALA A 160 2.53 11.36 -6.47
C ALA A 160 2.70 12.39 -7.61
N GLU A 161 1.71 13.26 -7.80
CA GLU A 161 1.77 14.34 -8.79
C GLU A 161 2.66 15.52 -8.35
N ASP A 162 3.00 15.61 -7.06
CA ASP A 162 3.84 16.66 -6.46
C ASP A 162 5.33 16.27 -6.56
N PRO A 163 6.28 17.17 -6.92
CA PRO A 163 7.71 16.86 -6.85
C PRO A 163 8.15 16.57 -5.41
N VAL A 164 8.12 15.29 -5.02
CA VAL A 164 8.50 14.74 -3.71
C VAL A 164 10.01 14.87 -3.40
N ILE A 165 10.73 15.71 -4.15
CA ILE A 165 12.19 15.74 -4.24
C ILE A 165 12.84 16.22 -2.93
N ASP A 166 12.15 17.01 -2.11
CA ASP A 166 12.75 17.56 -0.88
C ASP A 166 12.53 16.69 0.38
N PHE A 167 11.49 15.86 0.43
CA PHE A 167 11.12 15.14 1.67
C PHE A 167 11.85 13.80 1.88
N VAL A 168 12.16 13.09 0.80
CA VAL A 168 12.83 11.78 0.85
C VAL A 168 14.28 11.91 1.31
N GLY A 169 14.94 13.01 0.92
CA GLY A 169 16.30 13.35 1.36
C GLY A 169 16.38 13.53 2.88
N ASP A 170 15.43 14.24 3.47
CA ASP A 170 15.45 14.56 4.89
C ASP A 170 15.08 13.38 5.80
N VAL A 171 14.12 12.53 5.42
CA VAL A 171 13.81 11.29 6.16
C VAL A 171 15.03 10.35 6.20
N SER A 172 15.76 10.26 5.08
CA SER A 172 16.98 9.45 4.97
C SER A 172 18.12 10.05 5.79
N ARG A 173 18.29 11.37 5.77
CA ARG A 173 19.37 12.10 6.43
C ARG A 173 19.21 12.17 7.95
N GLU A 174 17.99 12.39 8.45
CA GLU A 174 17.69 12.42 9.89
C GLU A 174 17.90 11.05 10.56
N ARG A 175 17.63 9.95 9.86
CA ARG A 175 17.79 8.59 10.41
C ARG A 175 19.20 8.02 10.27
N VAL A 176 19.99 8.43 9.27
CA VAL A 176 21.45 8.19 9.27
C VAL A 176 22.10 8.80 10.52
N ASN A 177 21.58 9.94 10.99
CA ASN A 177 22.10 10.61 12.17
C ASN A 177 21.62 9.96 13.49
N LYS A 178 20.39 9.39 13.53
CA LYS A 178 19.80 8.76 14.73
C LYS A 178 19.99 7.24 14.84
N GLY A 179 20.30 6.55 13.74
CA GLY A 179 20.46 5.10 13.68
C GLY A 179 21.92 4.73 13.46
N GLY A 180 22.64 4.46 14.55
CA GLY A 180 24.05 4.08 14.54
C GLY A 180 24.39 3.10 13.41
N LYS A 181 25.49 3.40 12.70
CA LYS A 181 26.04 2.72 11.52
C LYS A 181 26.12 1.18 11.64
N ASP A 182 26.00 0.66 12.85
CA ASP A 182 26.18 -0.75 13.21
C ASP A 182 24.99 -1.63 12.88
N LYS A 183 23.75 -1.10 12.87
CA LYS A 183 22.58 -1.89 12.46
C LYS A 183 22.60 -2.26 10.97
N TRP A 184 23.14 -1.39 10.13
CA TRP A 184 23.27 -1.61 8.67
C TRP A 184 24.45 -2.52 8.29
N LYS A 185 25.43 -2.73 9.18
CA LYS A 185 26.49 -3.73 8.98
C LYS A 185 25.95 -5.15 9.16
N LYS A 186 25.01 -5.36 10.09
CA LYS A 186 24.46 -6.69 10.38
C LYS A 186 23.53 -7.21 9.28
N GLN A 187 22.78 -6.32 8.62
CA GLN A 187 21.91 -6.68 7.49
C GLN A 187 22.71 -7.06 6.22
N ARG A 188 23.83 -6.36 5.94
CA ARG A 188 24.70 -6.66 4.79
C ARG A 188 25.32 -8.05 4.80
N HIS A 189 25.54 -8.65 5.98
CA HIS A 189 26.06 -10.01 6.07
C HIS A 189 25.02 -11.08 5.71
N LEU A 190 23.72 -10.78 5.80
CA LEU A 190 22.64 -11.68 5.38
C LEU A 190 22.43 -11.66 3.85
N ASP A 191 22.71 -10.53 3.20
CA ASP A 191 22.55 -10.36 1.75
C ASP A 191 23.71 -10.96 0.92
N ALA A 192 24.83 -11.29 1.55
CA ALA A 192 25.98 -11.92 0.88
C ALA A 192 25.72 -13.38 0.43
N ASN A 193 24.59 -13.98 0.82
CA ASN A 193 24.24 -15.35 0.44
C ASN A 193 23.34 -15.45 -0.80
N VAL A 194 22.94 -14.31 -1.38
CA VAL A 194 22.10 -14.25 -2.61
C VAL A 194 22.97 -13.98 -3.87
N SER A 195 24.29 -13.95 -3.71
CA SER A 195 25.26 -13.60 -4.77
C SER A 195 25.55 -14.70 -5.79
N HIS A 196 24.87 -15.86 -5.72
CA HIS A 196 25.13 -17.01 -6.60
C HIS A 196 24.17 -17.18 -7.81
N MET A 197 23.31 -16.22 -8.13
CA MET A 197 22.52 -16.25 -9.37
C MET A 197 23.18 -15.49 -10.52
N LYS A 198 23.38 -16.20 -11.64
CA LYS A 198 24.14 -15.78 -12.83
C LYS A 198 23.58 -14.54 -13.55
N PRO A 199 24.42 -13.79 -14.31
CA PRO A 199 24.14 -12.43 -14.79
C PRO A 199 23.07 -12.26 -15.90
N ASN A 200 22.48 -13.33 -16.45
CA ASN A 200 21.62 -13.21 -17.65
C ASN A 200 20.11 -13.22 -17.37
N SER A 201 19.68 -12.97 -16.13
CA SER A 201 18.26 -12.78 -15.79
C SER A 201 17.90 -11.31 -15.50
N LEU A 202 18.85 -10.38 -15.67
CA LEU A 202 18.74 -8.96 -15.31
C LEU A 202 17.91 -8.11 -16.28
N LEU A 203 17.17 -8.73 -17.22
CA LEU A 203 16.27 -8.04 -18.16
C LEU A 203 14.77 -8.19 -17.83
N LYS A 204 14.39 -8.90 -16.75
CA LYS A 204 12.96 -9.15 -16.42
C LYS A 204 12.41 -8.55 -15.14
N LEU A 205 13.16 -7.71 -14.43
CA LEU A 205 12.63 -6.94 -13.31
C LEU A 205 13.14 -5.50 -13.39
N HIS A 206 12.53 -4.73 -14.29
CA HIS A 206 12.66 -3.29 -14.32
C HIS A 206 11.88 -2.71 -13.14
N PHE A 207 12.52 -2.64 -11.97
CA PHE A 207 12.07 -1.83 -10.82
C PHE A 207 13.08 -0.69 -10.62
N PRO A 208 12.68 0.59 -10.75
CA PRO A 208 13.58 1.71 -10.55
C PRO A 208 13.68 2.02 -9.05
N ILE A 209 14.39 1.18 -8.29
CA ILE A 209 14.75 1.46 -6.89
C ILE A 209 16.24 1.88 -6.77
N LYS A 210 17.02 1.74 -7.85
CA LYS A 210 18.47 2.07 -7.83
C LYS A 210 18.80 3.55 -7.62
N ARG A 211 17.85 4.49 -7.79
CA ARG A 211 18.10 5.93 -7.58
C ARG A 211 17.74 6.44 -6.18
N LEU A 212 17.00 5.70 -5.37
CA LEU A 212 16.67 6.10 -4.00
C LEU A 212 17.78 5.79 -2.98
N TRP A 213 18.88 5.15 -3.40
CA TRP A 213 19.96 4.67 -2.54
C TRP A 213 21.37 5.10 -2.99
N SER A 214 21.48 6.14 -3.80
CA SER A 214 22.77 6.62 -4.33
C SER A 214 23.39 7.84 -3.62
N PRO A 215 23.36 8.01 -2.28
CA PRO A 215 24.31 8.91 -1.64
C PRO A 215 25.18 8.15 -0.64
N PHE A 216 25.90 7.11 -1.07
CA PHE A 216 27.04 6.55 -0.33
C PHE A 216 28.05 5.92 -1.31
N SER A 217 28.45 6.67 -2.35
CA SER A 217 29.76 6.44 -2.96
C SER A 217 30.81 7.12 -2.07
N PRO A 218 31.77 6.38 -1.48
CA PRO A 218 32.96 7.01 -0.94
C PRO A 218 33.69 7.66 -2.13
N GLN A 219 33.88 8.98 -2.07
CA GLN A 219 34.89 9.63 -2.87
C GLN A 219 36.24 9.02 -2.45
N TYR A 220 36.74 8.08 -3.24
CA TYR A 220 38.17 7.80 -3.24
C TYR A 220 38.80 8.89 -4.09
N SER A 221 39.44 9.83 -3.40
CA SER A 221 40.34 10.80 -3.99
C SER A 221 41.45 10.04 -4.73
N LEU A 222 41.56 10.26 -6.04
CA LEU A 222 42.77 10.02 -6.80
C LEU A 222 43.39 11.39 -7.07
N VAL A 223 44.34 11.77 -6.21
CA VAL A 223 45.59 12.44 -6.60
C VAL A 223 46.69 11.75 -5.80
#